data_AF-A0A955YA93-F1
#
_entry.id   AF-A0A955YA93-F1
#
_cell.length_a   1.000
_cell.length_b   1.000
_cell.length_c   1.000
_cell.angle_alpha   90.00
_cell.angle_beta   90.00
_cell.angle_gamma   90.00
#
_symmetry.space_group_name_H-M   'P 1'
#
loop_
_entity.id
_entity.type
_entity.pdbx_description
1 polymer ?
#
loop_
_entity_poly.entity_id
_entity_poly.type
_entity_poly.pdbx_seq_one_letter_code
_entity_poly.pdbx_strand_id
1 'polypeptide(L)'
;MIAALLLLACGSAPSAGDVCTAERPCGWGQTCVAGSCVDTACATSAQCPIETFCLEGQCVDGCQQESDCGPGRTCDLLLQECVDAGCIDTQLDCGFREVCDTTTGTCYDAGEQYCRPCQQSVQCGEGNVCFQGYCGVDCNDSECPAGFDCLAFRNGQGQITSFQCVTYCWLYE
;
A
#
# COMPACT_ATOMS: atom_id res chain seq x y z
N MET A 1 19.19 -59.65 45.69
CA MET A 1 19.18 -58.38 44.94
C MET A 1 17.73 -57.99 44.71
N ILE A 2 17.19 -57.09 45.54
CA ILE A 2 15.82 -56.57 45.40
C ILE A 2 15.99 -55.17 44.82
N ALA A 3 15.67 -55.02 43.53
CA ALA A 3 15.69 -53.74 42.86
C ALA A 3 14.41 -52.98 43.24
N ALA A 4 14.57 -51.91 44.02
CA ALA A 4 13.50 -51.00 44.37
C ALA A 4 13.14 -50.13 43.15
N LEU A 5 11.92 -50.32 42.62
CA LEU A 5 11.31 -49.42 41.65
C LEU A 5 10.92 -48.11 42.36
N LEU A 6 11.66 -47.04 42.09
CA LEU A 6 11.28 -45.66 42.40
C LEU A 6 10.41 -45.12 41.26
N LEU A 7 9.09 -45.16 41.47
CA LEU A 7 8.09 -44.48 40.64
C LEU A 7 8.14 -42.97 40.93
N LEU A 8 8.88 -42.23 40.11
CA LEU A 8 8.75 -40.77 40.02
C LEU A 8 7.43 -40.44 39.31
N ALA A 9 6.41 -40.15 40.11
CA ALA A 9 5.19 -39.49 39.65
C ALA A 9 5.54 -38.07 39.21
N CYS A 10 5.66 -37.86 37.89
CA CYS A 10 5.73 -36.52 37.31
C CYS A 10 4.31 -35.95 37.36
N GLY A 11 3.97 -35.28 38.47
CA GLY A 11 2.80 -34.41 38.52
C GLY A 11 3.05 -33.25 37.56
N SER A 12 2.30 -33.20 36.45
CA SER A 12 2.21 -32.06 35.57
C SER A 12 1.62 -30.89 36.36
N ALA A 13 2.49 -30.09 36.98
CA ALA A 13 2.13 -28.76 37.40
C ALA A 13 1.65 -28.00 36.15
N PRO A 14 0.53 -27.24 36.20
CA PRO A 14 0.15 -26.38 35.10
C PRO A 14 1.35 -25.49 34.79
N SER A 15 1.78 -25.51 33.54
CA SER A 15 2.93 -24.74 33.10
C SER A 15 2.71 -23.29 33.50
N ALA A 16 3.78 -22.60 33.90
CA ALA A 16 3.76 -21.17 34.16
C ALA A 16 3.42 -20.33 32.90
N GLY A 17 2.77 -20.88 31.87
CA GLY A 17 2.12 -20.19 30.76
C GLY A 17 0.59 -20.09 30.91
N ASP A 18 -0.04 -20.78 31.86
CA ASP A 18 -1.52 -20.86 31.94
C ASP A 18 -2.16 -19.71 32.75
N VAL A 19 -1.35 -18.91 33.45
CA VAL A 19 -1.81 -17.77 34.27
C VAL A 19 -1.33 -16.47 33.65
N CYS A 20 -2.24 -15.52 33.48
CA CYS A 20 -1.97 -14.23 32.86
C CYS A 20 -2.27 -13.05 33.78
N THR A 21 -1.47 -11.99 33.62
CA THR A 21 -1.64 -10.69 34.29
C THR A 21 -1.29 -9.57 33.30
N ALA A 22 -1.44 -8.30 33.72
CA ALA A 22 -1.02 -7.16 32.90
C ALA A 22 0.49 -7.18 32.57
N GLU A 23 1.31 -7.71 33.49
CA GLU A 23 2.76 -7.82 33.36
C GLU A 23 3.19 -9.13 32.68
N ARG A 24 2.27 -10.09 32.57
CA ARG A 24 2.52 -11.39 31.94
C ARG A 24 1.35 -11.75 31.01
N PRO A 25 1.31 -11.19 29.79
CA PRO A 25 0.29 -11.54 28.81
C PRO A 25 0.42 -13.00 28.36
N CYS A 26 -0.67 -13.53 27.79
CA CYS A 26 -0.68 -14.86 27.22
C CYS A 26 0.21 -14.98 25.98
N GLY A 27 0.52 -16.22 25.60
CA GLY A 27 1.24 -16.51 24.37
C GLY A 27 0.44 -16.16 23.11
N TRP A 28 1.04 -16.38 21.94
CA TRP A 28 0.36 -16.22 20.66
C TRP A 28 -0.86 -17.14 20.56
N GLY A 29 -1.98 -16.63 20.05
CA GLY A 29 -3.23 -17.39 19.92
C GLY A 29 -3.96 -17.64 21.24
N GLN A 30 -3.70 -16.83 22.27
CA GLN A 30 -4.33 -16.97 23.57
C GLN A 30 -4.80 -15.63 24.13
N THR A 31 -5.94 -15.65 24.83
CA THR A 31 -6.50 -14.48 25.52
C THR A 31 -6.55 -14.72 27.02
N CYS A 32 -6.31 -13.67 27.80
CA CYS A 32 -6.42 -13.72 29.25
C CYS A 32 -7.88 -13.64 29.71
N VAL A 33 -8.43 -14.75 30.15
CA VAL A 33 -9.82 -14.84 30.65
C VAL A 33 -9.78 -15.27 32.11
N ALA A 34 -10.26 -14.39 33.00
CA ALA A 34 -10.30 -14.61 34.45
C ALA A 34 -8.95 -15.02 35.07
N GLY A 35 -7.83 -14.49 34.54
CA GLY A 35 -6.48 -14.78 35.00
C GLY A 35 -5.88 -16.07 34.44
N SER A 36 -6.56 -16.73 33.50
CA SER A 36 -6.04 -17.89 32.78
C SER A 36 -5.93 -17.64 31.28
N CYS A 37 -4.89 -18.18 30.67
CA CYS A 37 -4.73 -18.16 29.22
C CYS A 37 -5.63 -19.22 28.59
N VAL A 38 -6.53 -18.77 27.71
CA VAL A 38 -7.43 -19.63 26.95
C VAL A 38 -7.09 -19.50 25.48
N ASP A 39 -7.04 -20.62 24.77
CA ASP A 39 -6.78 -20.62 23.33
C ASP A 39 -7.92 -19.91 22.58
N THR A 40 -7.55 -18.98 21.71
CA THR A 40 -8.44 -18.21 20.85
C THR A 40 -7.83 -18.12 19.45
N ALA A 41 -8.62 -17.92 18.41
CA ALA A 41 -8.02 -17.67 17.09
C ALA A 41 -7.23 -16.35 17.08
N CYS A 42 -7.69 -15.35 17.84
CA CYS A 42 -7.03 -14.06 17.98
C CYS A 42 -7.38 -13.39 19.32
N ALA A 43 -6.47 -12.56 19.82
CA ALA A 43 -6.71 -11.57 20.87
C ALA A 43 -6.77 -10.15 20.31
N THR A 44 -6.13 -9.92 19.16
CA THR A 44 -6.10 -8.64 18.43
C THR A 44 -6.10 -8.91 16.92
N SER A 45 -6.54 -7.94 16.11
CA SER A 45 -6.58 -8.08 14.64
C SER A 45 -5.21 -8.32 14.01
N ALA A 46 -4.12 -7.88 14.66
CA ALA A 46 -2.76 -8.16 14.21
C ALA A 46 -2.39 -9.66 14.20
N GLN A 47 -3.20 -10.51 14.84
CA GLN A 47 -3.03 -11.97 14.84
C GLN A 47 -3.85 -12.65 13.73
N CYS A 48 -4.72 -11.90 13.06
CA CYS A 48 -5.56 -12.39 11.99
C CYS A 48 -4.88 -12.21 10.63
N PRO A 49 -5.25 -13.03 9.63
CA PRO A 49 -4.90 -12.77 8.24
C PRO A 49 -5.31 -11.37 7.79
N ILE A 50 -4.61 -10.82 6.80
CA ILE A 50 -5.03 -9.59 6.13
C ILE A 50 -6.46 -9.74 5.59
N GLU A 51 -7.22 -8.64 5.56
CA GLU A 51 -8.65 -8.59 5.20
C GLU A 51 -9.57 -9.28 6.20
N THR A 52 -9.08 -9.55 7.41
CA THR A 52 -9.86 -10.06 8.54
C THR A 52 -9.48 -9.32 9.83
N PHE A 53 -10.39 -9.24 10.78
CA PHE A 53 -10.15 -8.60 12.07
C PHE A 53 -10.61 -9.48 13.23
N CYS A 54 -10.14 -9.18 14.44
CA CYS A 54 -10.49 -9.97 15.61
C CYS A 54 -11.82 -9.54 16.22
N LEU A 55 -12.82 -10.42 16.18
CA LEU A 55 -14.11 -10.24 16.82
C LEU A 55 -14.39 -11.41 17.76
N GLU A 56 -14.55 -11.11 19.05
CA GLU A 56 -14.89 -12.10 20.09
C GLU A 56 -13.96 -13.33 20.10
N GLY A 57 -12.68 -13.15 19.78
CA GLY A 57 -11.69 -14.22 19.77
C GLY A 57 -11.65 -15.05 18.48
N GLN A 58 -12.36 -14.62 17.44
CA GLN A 58 -12.38 -15.21 16.10
C GLN A 58 -11.93 -14.18 15.06
N CYS A 59 -11.17 -14.62 14.05
CA CYS A 59 -10.88 -13.80 12.89
C CYS A 59 -12.09 -13.86 11.95
N VAL A 60 -12.68 -12.70 11.67
CA VAL A 60 -13.84 -12.54 10.79
C VAL A 60 -13.46 -11.64 9.62
N ASP A 61 -14.08 -11.88 8.47
CA ASP A 61 -13.82 -11.09 7.26
C ASP A 61 -14.18 -9.61 7.48
N GLY A 62 -13.37 -8.72 6.89
CA GLY A 62 -13.56 -7.28 6.97
C GLY A 62 -12.44 -6.57 7.75
N CYS A 63 -12.77 -5.42 8.33
CA CYS A 63 -11.81 -4.60 9.07
C CYS A 63 -12.42 -3.79 10.22
N GLN A 64 -11.58 -3.39 11.17
CA GLN A 64 -11.86 -2.35 12.17
C GLN A 64 -10.92 -1.16 12.07
N GLN A 65 -9.79 -1.32 11.40
CA GLN A 65 -8.80 -0.28 11.19
C GLN A 65 -8.01 -0.55 9.90
N GLU A 66 -7.35 0.49 9.40
CA GLU A 66 -6.56 0.46 8.16
C GLU A 66 -5.54 -0.68 8.11
N SER A 67 -4.91 -1.02 9.24
CA SER A 67 -3.90 -2.08 9.29
C SER A 67 -4.47 -3.49 9.10
N ASP A 68 -5.78 -3.64 9.16
CA ASP A 68 -6.46 -4.91 8.86
C ASP A 68 -6.58 -5.12 7.35
N CYS A 69 -6.45 -4.04 6.56
CA CYS A 69 -6.56 -4.06 5.10
C CYS A 69 -5.19 -4.20 4.43
N GLY A 70 -5.19 -4.88 3.28
CA GLY A 70 -4.03 -5.04 2.44
C GLY A 70 -3.54 -3.71 1.85
N PRO A 71 -2.30 -3.70 1.32
CA PRO A 71 -1.76 -2.52 0.64
C PRO A 71 -2.72 -2.02 -0.46
N GLY A 72 -2.91 -0.69 -0.53
CA GLY A 72 -3.81 -0.04 -1.50
C GLY A 72 -5.29 -0.03 -1.10
N ARG A 73 -5.64 -0.60 0.06
CA ARG A 73 -7.01 -0.66 0.57
C ARG A 73 -7.14 0.09 1.89
N THR A 74 -8.33 0.60 2.14
CA THR A 74 -8.70 1.35 3.35
C THR A 74 -9.91 0.71 4.03
N CYS A 75 -10.05 0.92 5.34
CA CYS A 75 -11.17 0.35 6.07
C CYS A 75 -12.39 1.27 6.00
N ASP A 76 -13.42 0.86 5.26
CA ASP A 76 -14.72 1.52 5.36
C ASP A 76 -15.37 1.11 6.69
N LEU A 77 -15.30 1.98 7.69
CA LEU A 77 -15.83 1.72 9.04
C LEU A 77 -17.35 1.57 9.08
N LEU A 78 -18.08 2.04 8.06
CA LEU A 78 -19.54 1.90 8.00
C LEU A 78 -19.94 0.53 7.47
N LEU A 79 -19.24 0.04 6.44
CA LEU A 79 -19.44 -1.28 5.86
C LEU A 79 -18.68 -2.38 6.63
N GLN A 80 -17.67 -2.00 7.41
CA GLN A 80 -16.66 -2.88 8.01
C GLN A 80 -15.92 -3.73 6.97
N GLU A 81 -15.69 -3.17 5.80
CA GLU A 81 -15.06 -3.85 4.67
C GLU A 81 -13.83 -3.07 4.22
N CYS A 82 -12.80 -3.79 3.81
CA CYS A 82 -11.67 -3.20 3.11
C CYS A 82 -12.11 -2.84 1.69
N VAL A 83 -12.03 -1.56 1.37
CA VAL A 83 -12.34 -1.00 0.04
C VAL A 83 -11.08 -0.43 -0.57
N ASP A 84 -11.04 -0.25 -1.90
CA ASP A 84 -9.88 0.38 -2.52
C ASP A 84 -9.79 1.84 -2.05
N ALA A 85 -8.59 2.24 -1.61
CA ALA A 85 -8.36 3.58 -1.07
C ALA A 85 -8.42 4.69 -2.14
N GLY A 86 -8.57 4.30 -3.41
CA GLY A 86 -8.36 5.17 -4.55
C GLY A 86 -6.87 5.52 -4.71
N CYS A 87 -6.57 6.42 -5.64
CA CYS A 87 -5.23 6.95 -5.79
C CYS A 87 -4.95 8.05 -4.76
N ILE A 88 -3.69 8.10 -4.30
CA ILE A 88 -3.16 9.18 -3.46
C ILE A 88 -1.88 9.79 -4.04
N ASP A 89 -1.20 9.07 -4.94
CA ASP A 89 0.00 9.49 -5.64
C ASP A 89 -0.11 9.13 -7.13
N THR A 90 0.02 10.14 -7.99
CA THR A 90 -0.09 9.98 -9.44
C THR A 90 0.90 8.96 -10.00
N GLN A 91 2.15 8.94 -9.52
CA GLN A 91 3.19 8.09 -10.10
C GLN A 91 3.10 6.63 -9.62
N LEU A 92 2.55 6.42 -8.42
CA LEU A 92 2.47 5.09 -7.79
C LEU A 92 1.14 4.38 -8.07
N ASP A 93 0.04 5.12 -8.10
CA ASP A 93 -1.30 4.52 -8.08
C ASP A 93 -2.00 4.56 -9.44
N CYS A 94 -1.62 5.47 -10.32
CA CYS A 94 -2.29 5.65 -11.61
C CYS A 94 -1.57 4.97 -12.76
N GLY A 95 -2.35 4.59 -13.78
CA GLY A 95 -1.86 3.99 -15.00
C GLY A 95 -1.09 4.99 -15.86
N PHE A 96 -0.35 4.48 -16.84
CA PHE A 96 0.40 5.30 -17.77
C PHE A 96 -0.47 6.41 -18.38
N ARG A 97 0.02 7.67 -18.32
CA ARG A 97 -0.68 8.87 -18.79
C ARG A 97 -1.95 9.23 -17.98
N GLU A 98 -2.07 8.76 -16.75
CA GLU A 98 -3.16 9.17 -15.87
C GLU A 98 -2.64 10.10 -14.76
N VAL A 99 -3.54 10.92 -14.22
CA VAL A 99 -3.30 11.80 -13.06
C VAL A 99 -4.24 11.41 -11.95
N CYS A 100 -3.75 11.43 -10.71
CA CYS A 100 -4.60 11.21 -9.56
C CYS A 100 -5.35 12.48 -9.16
N ASP A 101 -6.68 12.42 -9.13
CA ASP A 101 -7.48 13.37 -8.35
C ASP A 101 -7.55 12.89 -6.90
N THR A 102 -6.66 13.43 -6.06
CA THR A 102 -6.57 13.09 -4.63
C THR A 102 -7.80 13.51 -3.82
N THR A 103 -8.70 14.34 -4.38
CA THR A 103 -9.96 14.69 -3.73
C THR A 103 -10.99 13.57 -3.87
N THR A 104 -11.02 12.93 -5.04
CA THR A 104 -11.97 11.86 -5.35
C THR A 104 -11.36 10.47 -5.25
N GLY A 105 -10.04 10.35 -5.19
CA GLY A 105 -9.31 9.09 -5.25
C GLY A 105 -9.35 8.43 -6.62
N THR A 106 -9.63 9.19 -7.69
CA THR A 106 -9.80 8.63 -9.05
C THR A 106 -8.67 9.03 -9.98
N CYS A 107 -8.17 8.06 -10.75
CA CYS A 107 -7.24 8.31 -11.85
C CYS A 107 -8.01 8.72 -13.11
N TYR A 108 -7.52 9.74 -13.82
CA TYR A 108 -8.09 10.20 -15.08
C TYR A 108 -7.01 10.45 -16.12
N ASP A 109 -7.33 10.25 -17.40
CA ASP A 109 -6.40 10.45 -18.53
C ASP A 109 -5.97 11.93 -18.60
N ALA A 110 -4.65 12.16 -18.57
CA ALA A 110 -4.03 13.47 -18.67
C ALA A 110 -4.18 14.11 -20.06
N GLY A 111 -4.61 13.32 -21.05
CA GLY A 111 -4.96 13.76 -22.38
C GLY A 111 -3.95 13.36 -23.45
N GLU A 112 -4.41 13.41 -24.69
CA GLU A 112 -3.69 12.93 -25.88
C GLU A 112 -2.42 13.73 -26.21
N GLN A 113 -2.17 14.85 -25.53
CA GLN A 113 -1.00 15.68 -25.77
C GLN A 113 0.29 14.98 -25.31
N TYR A 114 0.21 14.17 -24.26
CA TYR A 114 1.30 13.36 -23.73
C TYR A 114 1.54 12.15 -24.64
N CYS A 115 2.78 11.99 -25.11
CA CYS A 115 3.15 10.99 -26.10
C CYS A 115 2.40 11.09 -27.44
N ARG A 116 1.95 12.29 -27.82
CA ARG A 116 1.49 12.50 -29.20
C ARG A 116 2.67 12.45 -30.18
N PRO A 117 2.60 11.67 -31.28
CA PRO A 117 3.65 11.70 -32.29
C PRO A 117 3.86 13.10 -32.88
N CYS A 118 5.12 13.47 -33.10
CA CYS A 118 5.52 14.74 -33.68
C CYS A 118 6.81 14.62 -34.50
N GLN A 119 7.04 15.61 -35.34
CA GLN A 119 8.26 15.88 -36.09
C GLN A 119 8.86 17.22 -35.70
N GLN A 120 8.04 18.17 -35.24
CA GLN A 120 8.46 19.51 -34.83
C GLN A 120 7.64 19.99 -33.63
N SER A 121 8.25 20.76 -32.74
CA SER A 121 7.61 21.24 -31.49
C SER A 121 6.33 22.05 -31.71
N VAL A 122 6.20 22.76 -32.84
CA VAL A 122 4.97 23.50 -33.19
C VAL A 122 3.73 22.60 -33.26
N GLN A 123 3.92 21.31 -33.55
CA GLN A 123 2.83 20.35 -33.58
C GLN A 123 2.35 19.96 -32.18
N CYS A 124 3.12 20.28 -31.14
CA CYS A 124 2.80 19.97 -29.75
C CYS A 124 2.02 21.08 -29.04
N GLY A 125 1.81 22.22 -29.70
CA GLY A 125 1.22 23.41 -29.07
C GLY A 125 2.27 24.30 -28.41
N GLU A 126 1.82 25.45 -27.92
CA GLU A 126 2.70 26.44 -27.30
C GLU A 126 3.34 25.90 -26.02
N GLY A 127 4.63 26.19 -25.79
CA GLY A 127 5.40 25.73 -24.62
C GLY A 127 5.87 24.26 -24.65
N ASN A 128 5.30 23.45 -25.53
CA ASN A 128 5.58 22.01 -25.61
C ASN A 128 6.70 21.69 -26.61
N VAL A 129 7.48 20.65 -26.34
CA VAL A 129 8.67 20.29 -27.14
C VAL A 129 8.50 18.92 -27.78
N CYS A 130 8.86 18.82 -29.06
CA CYS A 130 8.98 17.53 -29.73
C CYS A 130 10.31 16.87 -29.37
N PHE A 131 10.24 15.75 -28.65
CA PHE A 131 11.39 15.01 -28.17
C PHE A 131 11.27 13.54 -28.58
N GLN A 132 12.31 13.02 -29.26
CA GLN A 132 12.35 11.62 -29.73
C GLN A 132 11.12 11.21 -30.56
N GLY A 133 10.52 12.15 -31.30
CA GLY A 133 9.33 11.90 -32.12
C GLY A 133 8.01 11.98 -31.38
N TYR A 134 8.00 12.39 -30.11
CA TYR A 134 6.79 12.54 -29.29
C TYR A 134 6.75 13.88 -28.56
N CYS A 135 5.55 14.40 -28.32
CA CYS A 135 5.35 15.63 -27.59
C CYS A 135 5.61 15.43 -26.09
N GLY A 136 6.58 16.19 -25.57
CA GLY A 136 6.68 16.50 -24.16
C GLY A 136 5.80 17.72 -23.83
N VAL A 137 5.20 17.71 -22.65
CA VAL A 137 4.27 18.75 -22.19
C VAL A 137 4.93 19.58 -21.11
N ASP A 138 4.77 20.90 -21.13
CA ASP A 138 5.36 21.76 -20.10
C ASP A 138 4.90 21.39 -18.68
N CYS A 139 5.84 21.35 -17.73
CA CYS A 139 5.62 20.93 -16.35
C CYS A 139 6.18 21.90 -15.32
N ASN A 140 6.41 23.15 -15.72
CA ASN A 140 7.08 24.12 -14.86
C ASN A 140 6.29 24.41 -13.58
N ASP A 141 4.96 24.29 -13.64
CA ASP A 141 4.02 24.51 -12.54
C ASP A 141 3.02 23.35 -12.36
N SER A 142 3.30 22.17 -12.91
CA SER A 142 2.34 21.05 -12.91
C SER A 142 3.02 19.70 -12.75
N GLU A 143 2.38 18.81 -12.00
CA GLU A 143 2.82 17.43 -11.88
C GLU A 143 2.61 16.69 -13.19
N CYS A 144 3.60 15.87 -13.55
CA CYS A 144 3.49 15.02 -14.71
C CYS A 144 2.56 13.83 -14.43
N PRO A 145 1.85 13.33 -15.44
CA PRO A 145 1.07 12.12 -15.29
C PRO A 145 1.95 10.88 -15.08
N ALA A 146 1.33 9.80 -14.61
CA ALA A 146 2.02 8.57 -14.27
C ALA A 146 2.89 8.06 -15.43
N GLY A 147 4.14 7.74 -15.11
CA GLY A 147 5.13 7.27 -16.07
C GLY A 147 5.89 8.37 -16.81
N PHE A 148 5.67 9.64 -16.48
CA PHE A 148 6.42 10.78 -17.03
C PHE A 148 7.25 11.46 -15.94
N ASP A 149 8.44 11.92 -16.33
CA ASP A 149 9.32 12.71 -15.48
C ASP A 149 9.38 14.16 -15.99
N CYS A 150 9.38 15.11 -15.07
CA CYS A 150 9.57 16.53 -15.39
C CYS A 150 11.07 16.83 -15.56
N LEU A 151 11.55 16.83 -16.81
CA LEU A 151 12.96 16.99 -17.12
C LEU A 151 13.29 18.36 -17.72
N ALA A 152 14.45 18.91 -17.36
CA ALA A 152 14.94 20.18 -17.87
C ALA A 152 15.53 20.03 -19.29
N PHE A 153 15.02 20.82 -20.24
CA PHE A 153 15.56 20.94 -21.59
C PHE A 153 16.55 22.09 -21.66
N ARG A 154 17.68 21.88 -22.33
CA ARG A 154 18.78 22.84 -22.39
C ARG A 154 19.13 23.19 -23.83
N ASN A 155 19.49 24.44 -24.06
CA ASN A 155 20.03 24.89 -25.35
C ASN A 155 21.49 24.41 -25.54
N GLY A 156 22.07 24.69 -26.72
CA GLY A 156 23.47 24.36 -27.02
C GLY A 156 24.52 25.06 -26.14
N GLN A 157 24.11 26.02 -25.31
CA GLN A 157 24.97 26.70 -24.32
C GLN A 157 24.76 26.14 -22.90
N GLY A 158 23.94 25.10 -22.73
CA GLY A 158 23.65 24.45 -21.45
C GLY A 158 22.63 25.17 -20.56
N GLN A 159 22.04 26.28 -21.03
CA GLN A 159 21.02 27.02 -20.30
C GLN A 159 19.67 26.30 -20.39
N ILE A 160 18.95 26.22 -19.28
CA ILE A 160 17.61 25.64 -19.23
C ILE A 160 16.64 26.54 -20.01
N THR A 161 15.89 25.95 -20.93
CA THR A 161 14.90 26.65 -21.77
C THR A 161 13.47 26.31 -21.39
N SER A 162 13.22 25.09 -20.93
CA SER A 162 11.89 24.61 -20.51
C SER A 162 12.02 23.38 -19.62
N PHE A 163 10.93 23.02 -18.94
CA PHE A 163 10.78 21.74 -18.25
C PHE A 163 9.62 21.00 -18.90
N GLN A 164 9.81 19.71 -19.20
CA GLN A 164 8.82 18.96 -19.96
C GLN A 164 8.59 17.60 -19.31
N CYS A 165 7.33 17.22 -19.16
CA CYS A 165 6.92 15.85 -18.92
C CYS A 165 7.29 15.02 -20.13
N VAL A 166 8.29 14.16 -19.96
CA VAL A 166 8.76 13.26 -21.01
C VAL A 166 8.95 11.87 -20.46
N THR A 167 8.85 10.90 -21.36
CA THR A 167 9.09 9.49 -21.09
C THR A 167 9.46 8.79 -22.39
N TYR A 168 9.74 7.49 -22.30
CA TYR A 168 10.02 6.65 -23.45
C TYR A 168 8.72 6.12 -24.06
N CYS A 169 8.00 6.98 -24.79
CA CYS A 169 6.67 6.70 -25.33
C CYS A 169 6.57 5.41 -26.15
N TRP A 170 7.62 5.03 -26.88
CA TRP A 170 7.68 3.81 -27.69
C TRP A 170 7.66 2.50 -26.88
N LEU A 171 7.79 2.56 -25.55
CA LEU A 171 7.64 1.39 -24.69
C LEU A 171 6.17 1.04 -24.39
N TYR A 172 5.24 1.93 -24.76
CA TYR A 172 3.82 1.85 -24.42
C TYR A 172 2.90 1.85 -25.67
N GLU A 173 3.47 1.59 -26.86
CA GLU A 173 2.74 1.37 -28.12
C GLU A 173 2.39 -0.10 -28.37
#